data_AF-A0A819RYZ4-F1
#
_entry.id   AF-A0A819RYZ4-F1
#
_cell.length_a   1.000
_cell.length_b   1.000
_cell.length_c   1.000
_cell.angle_alpha   90.00
_cell.angle_beta   90.00
_cell.angle_gamma   90.00
#
_symmetry.space_group_name_H-M   'P 1'
#
loop_
_entity.id
_entity.type
_entity.pdbx_description
1 polymer ?
#
loop_
_entity_poly.entity_id
_entity_poly.type
_entity_poly.pdbx_seq_one_letter_code
_entity_poly.pdbx_strand_id
1 'polypeptide(L)'
;RPFVGYNFGKYIQHWLNFEKNPNNKLPKIFHVNWFRVDENNKFLWPGYGDNIRVLDWIIRRVNNEDIAEPSAVGLLPKKGSLNLQGLNINWDKLMALPKEYWIGDVDETLQWLDGQLGDDLPQAIREEIQKQKERLSKLQ
;
A
#
# COMPACT_ATOMS: atom_id res chain seq x y z
N ARG A 1 7.94 9.90 -11.11
CA ARG A 1 7.80 11.28 -11.67
C ARG A 1 8.57 11.52 -12.97
N PRO A 2 9.87 11.18 -13.12
CA PRO A 2 10.68 11.67 -14.26
C PRO A 2 10.43 10.94 -15.60
N PHE A 3 9.51 9.97 -15.64
CA PHE A 3 9.33 9.08 -16.79
C PHE A 3 7.91 9.12 -17.38
N VAL A 4 7.08 10.09 -16.99
CA VAL A 4 5.73 10.23 -17.56
C VAL A 4 5.81 10.98 -18.88
N GLY A 5 5.52 10.30 -20.00
CA GLY A 5 5.66 10.86 -21.35
C GLY A 5 4.48 11.73 -21.82
N TYR A 6 3.44 11.90 -21.02
CA TYR A 6 2.26 12.73 -21.30
C TYR A 6 1.62 13.19 -19.99
N ASN A 7 0.46 13.87 -20.06
CA ASN A 7 -0.26 14.36 -18.88
C ASN A 7 -0.46 13.24 -17.83
N PHE A 8 -0.03 13.51 -16.59
CA PHE A 8 -0.01 12.51 -15.53
C PHE A 8 -1.41 12.08 -15.06
N GLY A 9 -2.39 12.99 -15.06
CA GLY A 9 -3.79 12.64 -14.75
C GLY A 9 -4.40 11.71 -15.81
N LYS A 10 -4.12 11.97 -17.09
CA LYS A 10 -4.49 11.05 -18.18
C LYS A 10 -3.78 9.70 -18.07
N TYR A 11 -2.55 9.68 -17.57
CA TYR A 11 -1.82 8.42 -17.31
C TYR A 11 -2.49 7.59 -16.22
N ILE A 12 -2.91 8.21 -15.12
CA ILE A 12 -3.68 7.53 -14.08
C ILE A 12 -5.02 7.04 -14.64
N GLN A 13 -5.72 7.86 -15.43
CA GLN A 13 -6.97 7.45 -16.06
C GLN A 13 -6.79 6.26 -17.03
N HIS A 14 -5.67 6.20 -17.74
CA HIS A 14 -5.32 5.07 -18.58
C HIS A 14 -5.18 3.77 -17.76
N TRP A 15 -4.54 3.83 -16.59
CA TRP A 15 -4.48 2.70 -15.66
C TRP A 15 -5.86 2.24 -15.20
N LEU A 16 -6.72 3.17 -14.80
CA LEU A 16 -8.09 2.84 -14.38
C LEU A 16 -8.88 2.18 -15.52
N ASN A 17 -8.67 2.59 -16.76
CA ASN A 17 -9.37 2.03 -17.91
C ASN A 17 -9.07 0.53 -18.17
N PHE A 18 -8.02 -0.06 -17.60
CA PHE A 18 -7.78 -1.50 -17.73
C PHE A 18 -8.92 -2.34 -17.14
N GLU A 19 -9.64 -1.84 -16.12
CA GLU A 19 -10.75 -2.59 -15.51
C GLU A 19 -11.99 -2.69 -16.42
N LYS A 20 -12.12 -1.78 -17.39
CA LYS A 20 -13.29 -1.69 -18.27
C LYS A 20 -13.36 -2.84 -19.27
N ASN A 21 -12.24 -3.50 -19.57
CA ASN A 21 -12.21 -4.65 -20.45
C ASN A 21 -12.35 -5.95 -19.63
N PRO A 22 -13.48 -6.68 -19.74
CA PRO A 22 -13.72 -7.89 -18.97
C PRO A 22 -12.76 -9.05 -19.33
N ASN A 23 -12.09 -8.98 -20.49
CA ASN A 23 -11.10 -9.98 -20.88
C ASN A 23 -9.73 -9.78 -20.19
N ASN A 24 -9.52 -8.64 -19.53
CA ASN A 24 -8.27 -8.38 -18.83
C ASN A 24 -8.20 -9.20 -17.54
N LYS A 25 -7.13 -9.99 -17.40
CA LYS A 25 -6.76 -10.65 -16.14
C LYS A 25 -5.94 -9.69 -15.30
N LEU A 26 -6.62 -8.85 -14.52
CA LEU A 26 -5.95 -7.83 -13.70
C LEU A 26 -5.08 -8.47 -12.61
N PRO A 27 -3.81 -8.05 -12.46
CA PRO A 27 -2.96 -8.54 -11.40
C PRO A 27 -3.40 -7.96 -10.04
N LYS A 28 -3.08 -8.68 -8.95
CA LYS A 28 -3.15 -8.11 -7.61
C LYS A 28 -2.05 -7.05 -7.47
N ILE A 29 -2.39 -5.91 -6.89
CA ILE A 29 -1.47 -4.80 -6.63
C ILE A 29 -1.03 -4.86 -5.16
N PHE A 30 0.27 -4.66 -4.92
CA PHE A 30 0.86 -4.68 -3.59
C PHE A 30 1.72 -3.44 -3.39
N HIS A 31 1.76 -2.95 -2.15
CA HIS A 31 2.66 -1.90 -1.70
C HIS A 31 3.55 -2.46 -0.60
N VAL A 32 4.87 -2.20 -0.66
CA VAL A 32 5.85 -2.70 0.31
C VAL A 32 6.69 -1.55 0.85
N ASN A 33 7.13 -1.68 2.09
CA ASN A 33 8.06 -0.74 2.72
C ASN A 33 9.19 -1.51 3.41
N TRP A 34 10.37 -1.54 2.79
CA TRP A 34 11.58 -2.15 3.36
C TRP A 34 12.31 -1.26 4.36
N PHE A 35 11.92 0.01 4.45
CA PHE A 35 12.69 1.08 5.07
C PHE A 35 12.04 1.62 6.34
N ARG A 36 11.01 0.94 6.86
CA ARG A 36 10.37 1.33 8.12
C ARG A 36 11.38 1.25 9.25
N VAL A 37 11.52 2.33 10.01
CA VAL A 37 12.42 2.41 11.17
C VAL A 37 11.64 2.52 12.48
N ASP A 38 12.30 2.16 13.58
CA ASP A 38 11.82 2.38 14.94
C ASP A 38 12.20 3.78 15.47
N GLU A 39 11.82 4.06 16.72
CA GLU A 39 12.13 5.31 17.42
C GLU A 39 13.64 5.62 17.57
N ASN A 40 14.51 4.62 17.34
CA ASN A 40 15.96 4.75 17.39
C ASN A 40 16.60 4.77 15.99
N ASN A 41 15.80 5.00 14.93
CA ASN A 41 16.22 4.96 13.52
C ASN A 41 16.77 3.61 13.06
N LYS A 42 16.43 2.50 13.74
CA LYS A 42 16.81 1.16 13.32
C LYS A 42 15.75 0.56 12.42
N PHE A 43 16.16 -0.04 11.30
CA PHE A 43 15.23 -0.75 10.42
C PHE A 43 14.50 -1.88 11.16
N LEU A 44 13.18 -1.90 11.01
CA LEU A 44 12.31 -2.95 11.53
C LEU A 44 12.34 -4.22 10.68
N TRP A 45 12.84 -4.11 9.44
CA TRP A 45 13.00 -5.23 8.50
C TRP A 45 14.45 -5.32 8.02
N PRO A 46 15.07 -6.53 8.00
CA PRO A 46 16.47 -6.69 7.61
C PRO A 46 16.74 -6.37 6.13
N GLY A 47 15.74 -6.51 5.26
CA GLY A 47 15.88 -6.20 3.83
C GLY A 47 16.68 -7.25 3.05
N TYR A 48 17.25 -6.83 1.91
CA TYR A 48 18.09 -7.68 1.05
C TYR A 48 17.45 -9.04 0.71
N GLY A 49 18.15 -10.14 0.97
CA GLY A 49 17.68 -11.50 0.70
C GLY A 49 16.45 -11.88 1.50
N ASP A 50 16.23 -11.29 2.69
CA ASP A 50 15.05 -11.59 3.49
C ASP A 50 13.75 -11.07 2.86
N ASN A 51 13.82 -10.14 1.90
CA ASN A 51 12.66 -9.70 1.12
C ASN A 51 11.95 -10.86 0.39
N ILE A 52 12.65 -11.97 0.15
CA ILE A 52 12.05 -13.18 -0.42
C ILE A 52 10.85 -13.69 0.40
N ARG A 53 10.83 -13.45 1.71
CA ARG A 53 9.75 -13.86 2.63
C ARG A 53 8.43 -13.14 2.34
N VAL A 54 8.52 -11.88 1.91
CA VAL A 54 7.34 -11.12 1.50
C VAL A 54 6.94 -11.46 0.07
N LEU A 55 7.89 -11.77 -0.81
CA LEU A 55 7.57 -12.26 -2.16
C LEU A 55 6.88 -13.62 -2.11
N ASP A 56 7.31 -14.53 -1.23
CA ASP A 56 6.61 -15.80 -0.94
C ASP A 56 5.16 -15.55 -0.53
N TRP A 57 4.92 -14.62 0.40
CA TRP A 57 3.56 -14.23 0.79
C TRP A 57 2.75 -13.66 -0.37
N ILE A 58 3.34 -12.81 -1.22
CA ILE A 58 2.68 -12.27 -2.42
C ILE A 58 2.28 -13.40 -3.37
N ILE A 59 3.16 -14.38 -3.63
CA ILE A 59 2.87 -15.53 -4.51
C ILE A 59 1.69 -16.33 -3.96
N ARG A 60 1.71 -16.63 -2.66
CA ARG A 60 0.64 -17.36 -1.98
C ARG A 60 -0.68 -16.58 -1.99
N ARG A 61 -0.62 -15.25 -1.87
CA ARG A 61 -1.78 -14.36 -2.07
C ARG A 61 -2.30 -14.42 -3.49
N VAL A 62 -1.44 -14.42 -4.51
CA VAL A 62 -1.86 -14.59 -5.92
C VAL A 62 -2.57 -15.93 -6.12
N ASN A 63 -2.13 -16.98 -5.43
CA ASN A 63 -2.79 -18.30 -5.38
C ASN A 63 -4.04 -18.37 -4.49
N ASN A 64 -4.54 -17.23 -4.00
CA ASN A 64 -5.76 -17.10 -3.19
C ASN A 64 -5.71 -17.79 -1.82
N GLU A 65 -4.52 -18.01 -1.24
CA GLU A 65 -4.44 -18.45 0.15
C GLU A 65 -5.00 -17.41 1.13
N ASP A 66 -5.71 -17.89 2.16
CA ASP A 66 -6.32 -17.07 3.21
C ASP A 66 -5.31 -16.66 4.30
N ILE A 67 -4.33 -15.87 3.89
CA ILE A 67 -3.16 -15.48 4.69
C ILE A 67 -3.05 -13.96 4.88
N ALA A 68 -4.14 -13.24 4.62
CA ALA A 68 -4.22 -11.81 4.83
C ALA A 68 -5.46 -11.43 5.63
N GLU A 69 -5.37 -10.35 6.39
CA GLU A 69 -6.47 -9.78 7.18
C GLU A 69 -6.77 -8.33 6.76
N PRO A 70 -8.03 -7.89 6.83
CA PRO A 70 -8.41 -6.51 6.54
C PRO A 70 -7.78 -5.51 7.53
N SER A 71 -7.36 -4.36 7.00
CA SER A 71 -6.91 -3.19 7.76
C SER A 71 -7.43 -1.91 7.11
N ALA A 72 -7.20 -0.76 7.76
CA ALA A 72 -7.59 0.53 7.20
C ALA A 72 -6.85 0.88 5.89
N VAL A 73 -5.67 0.31 5.66
CA VAL A 73 -4.82 0.57 4.49
C VAL A 73 -4.84 -0.55 3.43
N GLY A 74 -5.77 -1.50 3.56
CA GLY A 74 -5.90 -2.65 2.67
C GLY A 74 -5.68 -3.98 3.41
N LEU A 75 -5.24 -5.01 2.69
CA LEU A 75 -4.97 -6.32 3.27
C LEU A 75 -3.52 -6.39 3.80
N LEU A 76 -3.36 -6.75 5.07
CA LEU A 76 -2.05 -7.02 5.68
C LEU A 76 -1.83 -8.53 5.86
N PRO A 77 -0.58 -9.00 5.95
CA PRO A 77 -0.30 -10.39 6.31
C PRO A 77 -0.91 -10.73 7.68
N LYS A 78 -1.59 -11.88 7.80
CA LYS A 78 -1.98 -12.41 9.12
C LYS A 78 -0.74 -12.71 9.95
N LYS A 79 -0.80 -12.58 11.28
CA LYS A 79 0.31 -13.01 12.15
C LYS A 79 0.65 -14.49 11.90
N GLY A 80 1.93 -14.78 11.67
CA GLY A 80 2.42 -16.12 11.33
C GLY A 80 2.29 -16.51 9.85
N SER A 81 1.72 -15.66 8.98
CA SER A 81 1.65 -15.95 7.54
C SER A 81 2.96 -15.71 6.79
N LEU A 82 3.83 -14.86 7.34
CA LEU A 82 5.20 -14.66 6.86
C LEU A 82 6.15 -15.65 7.55
N ASN A 83 7.03 -16.28 6.79
CA ASN A 83 8.11 -17.07 7.38
C ASN A 83 9.14 -16.12 8.03
N LEU A 84 9.14 -16.05 9.35
CA LEU A 84 10.11 -15.26 10.14
C LEU A 84 11.17 -16.12 10.83
N GLN A 85 11.32 -17.39 10.44
CA GLN A 85 12.33 -18.27 11.03
C GLN A 85 13.73 -17.67 10.89
N GLY A 86 14.44 -17.59 12.01
CA GLY A 86 15.79 -17.02 12.09
C GLY A 86 15.83 -15.49 12.21
N LEU A 87 14.68 -14.81 12.22
CA LEU A 87 14.62 -13.34 12.35
C LEU A 87 14.06 -12.93 13.71
N ASN A 88 14.66 -11.90 14.32
CA ASN A 88 14.13 -11.25 15.51
C ASN A 88 13.35 -9.99 15.11
N ILE A 89 12.07 -10.15 14.78
CA ILE A 89 11.19 -9.08 14.28
C ILE A 89 10.14 -8.74 15.33
N ASN A 90 9.98 -7.45 15.62
CA ASN A 90 8.84 -6.96 16.38
C ASN A 90 7.64 -6.80 15.43
N TRP A 91 6.78 -7.82 15.38
CA TRP A 91 5.61 -7.87 14.51
C TRP A 91 4.67 -6.68 14.70
N ASP A 92 4.37 -6.36 15.97
CA ASP A 92 3.35 -5.37 16.29
C ASP A 92 3.84 -3.97 15.91
N LYS A 93 5.14 -3.67 16.07
CA LYS A 93 5.75 -2.43 15.52
C LYS A 93 5.81 -2.43 13.99
N LEU A 94 6.17 -3.56 13.37
CA LEU A 94 6.30 -3.67 11.92
C LEU A 94 4.96 -3.43 11.20
N MET A 95 3.87 -3.92 11.79
CA MET A 95 2.51 -3.85 11.23
C MET A 95 1.65 -2.72 11.83
N ALA A 96 2.19 -1.93 12.76
CA ALA A 96 1.45 -0.84 13.40
C ALA A 96 0.92 0.18 12.37
N LEU A 97 -0.28 0.70 12.61
CA LEU A 97 -0.90 1.76 11.82
C LEU A 97 -1.25 2.95 12.74
N PRO A 98 -0.28 3.80 13.12
CA PRO A 98 -0.55 4.94 14.00
C PRO A 98 -1.53 5.90 13.32
N LYS A 99 -2.67 6.16 13.97
CA LYS A 99 -3.80 6.88 13.38
C LYS A 99 -3.41 8.26 12.89
N GLU A 100 -2.73 9.04 13.73
CA GLU A 100 -2.37 10.43 13.46
C GLU A 100 -1.42 10.52 12.26
N TYR A 101 -0.46 9.59 12.18
CA TYR A 101 0.47 9.50 11.05
C TYR A 101 -0.26 9.24 9.74
N TRP A 102 -1.14 8.23 9.70
CA TRP A 102 -1.83 7.85 8.47
C TRP A 102 -2.88 8.87 8.03
N ILE A 103 -3.56 9.54 8.96
CA ILE A 103 -4.46 10.65 8.61
C ILE A 103 -3.66 11.80 7.99
N GLY A 104 -2.51 12.15 8.57
CA GLY A 104 -1.61 13.16 8.01
C GLY A 104 -1.10 12.80 6.62
N ASP A 105 -0.65 11.55 6.42
CA ASP A 105 -0.16 11.04 5.14
C ASP A 105 -1.22 11.10 4.03
N VAL A 106 -2.46 10.74 4.34
CA VAL A 106 -3.58 10.81 3.40
C VAL A 106 -3.92 12.26 3.03
N ASP A 107 -3.89 13.17 4.00
CA ASP A 107 -4.16 14.59 3.75
C ASP A 107 -3.05 15.25 2.93
N GLU A 108 -1.78 14.96 3.23
CA GLU A 108 -0.64 15.42 2.44
C GLU A 108 -0.67 14.84 1.02
N THR A 109 -1.00 13.56 0.87
CA THR A 109 -1.12 12.89 -0.43
C THR A 109 -2.19 13.55 -1.29
N LEU A 110 -3.38 13.83 -0.73
CA LEU A 110 -4.45 14.50 -1.45
C LEU A 110 -4.06 15.92 -1.86
N GLN A 111 -3.52 16.70 -0.91
CA GLN A 111 -3.08 18.07 -1.17
C GLN A 111 -2.01 18.11 -2.27
N TRP A 112 -1.06 17.18 -2.24
CA TRP A 112 -0.03 17.07 -3.27
C TRP A 112 -0.62 16.70 -4.62
N LEU A 113 -1.48 15.67 -4.69
CA LEU A 113 -2.11 15.26 -5.95
C LEU A 113 -2.95 16.39 -6.55
N ASP A 114 -3.70 17.12 -5.73
CA ASP A 114 -4.48 18.27 -6.16
C ASP A 114 -3.62 19.42 -6.66
N GLY A 115 -2.57 19.77 -5.93
CA GLY A 115 -1.62 20.79 -6.37
C GLY A 115 -0.89 20.43 -7.66
N GLN A 116 -0.73 19.13 -7.96
CA GLN A 116 -0.03 18.66 -9.16
C GLN A 116 -0.90 18.42 -10.37
N LEU A 117 -2.16 18.01 -10.16
CA LEU A 117 -3.05 17.54 -11.22
C LEU A 117 -4.30 18.40 -11.37
N GLY A 118 -4.73 19.10 -10.32
CA GLY A 118 -5.96 19.89 -10.33
C GLY A 118 -7.15 19.10 -10.87
N ASP A 119 -7.77 19.65 -11.92
CA ASP A 119 -8.94 19.07 -12.59
C ASP A 119 -8.62 17.76 -13.34
N ASP A 120 -7.35 17.48 -13.65
CA ASP A 120 -6.95 16.23 -14.32
C ASP A 120 -6.83 15.04 -13.35
N LEU A 121 -6.93 15.25 -12.03
CA LEU A 121 -6.94 14.14 -11.06
C LEU A 121 -8.24 13.33 -11.23
N PRO A 122 -8.18 12.03 -11.60
CA PRO A 122 -9.39 11.25 -11.80
C PRO A 122 -10.23 11.15 -10.54
N GLN A 123 -11.54 11.31 -10.68
CA GLN A 123 -12.49 11.28 -9.57
C GLN A 123 -12.40 10.00 -8.73
N ALA A 124 -12.17 8.85 -9.37
CA ALA A 124 -11.99 7.57 -8.68
C ALA A 124 -10.83 7.60 -7.66
N ILE A 125 -9.74 8.34 -7.94
CA ILE A 125 -8.63 8.48 -7.00
C ILE A 125 -9.03 9.30 -5.78
N ARG A 126 -9.76 10.41 -6.00
CA ARG A 126 -10.30 11.25 -4.91
C ARG A 126 -11.19 10.42 -3.99
N GLU A 127 -12.06 9.61 -4.58
CA GLU A 127 -12.97 8.72 -3.85
C GLU A 127 -12.22 7.65 -3.06
N GLU A 128 -11.20 7.01 -3.63
CA GLU A 128 -10.41 6.00 -2.89
C GLU A 128 -9.64 6.60 -1.71
N ILE A 129 -9.07 7.80 -1.88
CA ILE A 129 -8.42 8.55 -0.80
C ILE A 129 -9.41 8.86 0.32
N GLN A 130 -10.61 9.37 -0.04
CA GLN A 130 -11.66 9.68 0.93
C GLN A 130 -12.12 8.43 1.69
N LYS A 131 -12.37 7.32 1.00
CA LYS A 131 -12.72 6.04 1.64
C LYS A 131 -11.60 5.54 2.55
N GLN A 132 -10.33 5.74 2.17
CA GLN A 132 -9.19 5.39 3.03
C GLN A 132 -9.18 6.23 4.31
N LYS A 133 -9.39 7.55 4.19
CA LYS A 133 -9.50 8.46 5.34
C LYS A 133 -10.61 8.03 6.31
N GLU A 134 -11.76 7.62 5.79
CA GLU A 134 -12.89 7.12 6.60
C GLU A 134 -12.59 5.80 7.32
N ARG A 135 -11.78 4.92 6.74
CA ARG A 135 -11.31 3.71 7.43
C ARG A 135 -10.30 4.05 8.52
N LEU A 136 -9.38 4.98 8.23
CA LEU A 136 -8.35 5.43 9.18
C LEU A 136 -8.95 6.16 10.39
N SER A 137 -10.00 6.96 10.20
CA SER A 137 -10.63 7.70 11.30
C SER A 137 -11.27 6.79 12.37
N LYS A 138 -11.57 5.54 12.00
CA LYS A 138 -12.13 4.49 12.87
C LYS A 138 -11.06 3.71 13.65
N LEU A 139 -9.77 3.92 13.39
CA LEU A 139 -8.71 3.35 14.21
C LEU A 139 -8.82 3.89 15.64
N GLN A 140 -8.60 3.00 16.61
CA GLN A 140 -8.55 3.31 18.04
C GLN A 140 -7.21 3.94 18.41
#